data_AF-A0A922JS95-F1
#
_entry.id   AF-A0A922JS95-F1
#
_cell.length_a   1.000
_cell.length_b   1.000
_cell.length_c   1.000
_cell.angle_alpha   90.00
_cell.angle_beta   90.00
_cell.angle_gamma   90.00
#
_symmetry.space_group_name_H-M   'P 1'
#
loop_
_entity.id
_entity.type
_entity.pdbx_description
1 polymer ?
#
loop_
_entity_poly.entity_id
_entity_poly.type
_entity_poly.pdbx_seq_one_letter_code
_entity_poly.pdbx_strand_id
1 'polypeptide(L)'
;MEHCVFVLMILIPCVATERASAKFVFTYFNTDNGDGINNKLYIFILGLLMSQYTLTGYDASAHMTEETKNADKNGPRGIISSIGISIIVGWGYILGVTFAVTNISYLLDETNDAGGYAIAEIFYLAFKNRYGNGVGGIICLGVVAVAIFFCGMSSVTSNSRMAYAFSRDGAMPFSSVWHKVNKQEVPINAVWLSAFISFCMALTSLGSIVAFQAMVSIATIGLYIAYALPIFFRVTLARKSFIPGPFNLGRYGIIVGWVAVLWVATISVLFSLPVAYPITNETLNYTPVAVGCLFVLTVSSWIFSARHWFRGPITNVDT
;
A
#
# COMPACT_ATOMS: atom_id res chain seq x y z
N MET A 1 2.29 -3.20 15.49
CA MET A 1 2.87 -2.37 14.42
C MET A 1 2.87 -0.90 14.82
N GLU A 2 1.73 -0.32 15.18
CA GLU A 2 1.61 1.11 15.57
C GLU A 2 2.54 1.51 16.73
N HIS A 3 2.68 0.65 17.76
CA HIS A 3 3.64 0.91 18.86
C HIS A 3 5.10 1.01 18.40
N CYS A 4 5.50 0.24 17.38
CA CYS A 4 6.87 0.30 16.84
C CYS A 4 7.12 1.64 16.16
N VAL A 5 6.17 2.11 15.34
CA VAL A 5 6.26 3.39 14.64
C VAL A 5 6.23 4.55 15.64
N PHE A 6 5.38 4.47 16.67
CA PHE A 6 5.32 5.49 17.71
C PHE A 6 6.63 5.61 18.49
N VAL A 7 7.27 4.47 18.81
CA VAL A 7 8.60 4.47 19.44
C VAL A 7 9.63 5.14 18.52
N LEU A 8 9.67 4.79 17.23
CA LEU A 8 10.61 5.40 16.26
C LEU A 8 10.35 6.89 16.06
N MET A 9 9.08 7.31 16.02
CA MET A 9 8.66 8.71 15.90
C MET A 9 9.25 9.58 17.02
N ILE A 10 9.34 9.06 18.25
CA ILE A 10 9.89 9.81 19.40
C ILE A 10 11.42 9.66 19.46
N LEU A 11 11.90 8.43 19.27
CA LEU A 11 13.28 8.06 19.52
C LEU A 11 14.24 8.69 18.50
N ILE A 12 13.87 8.76 17.22
CA ILE A 12 14.74 9.33 16.17
C ILE A 12 15.03 10.83 16.41
N PRO A 13 14.02 11.71 16.62
CA PRO A 13 14.28 13.11 16.99
C PRO A 13 15.03 13.29 18.31
N CYS A 14 14.80 12.41 19.28
CA CYS A 14 15.47 12.46 20.59
C CYS A 14 16.96 12.13 20.49
N VAL A 15 17.34 11.20 19.61
CA VAL A 15 18.74 10.77 19.43
C VAL A 15 19.51 11.69 18.50
N ALA A 16 18.85 12.27 17.49
CA ALA A 16 19.47 13.20 16.56
C ALA A 16 20.06 14.44 17.27
N THR A 17 21.39 14.52 17.28
CA THR A 17 22.17 15.64 17.84
C THR A 17 22.17 16.85 16.90
N GLU A 18 22.35 16.59 15.62
CA GLU A 18 22.27 17.59 14.56
C GLU A 18 20.85 17.56 14.00
N ARG A 19 20.27 18.76 13.84
CA ARG A 19 18.90 18.91 13.36
C ARG A 19 18.86 19.94 12.24
N ALA A 20 18.14 19.60 11.18
CA ALA A 20 17.80 20.55 10.14
C ALA A 20 17.01 21.73 10.73
N SER A 21 17.19 22.92 10.16
CA SER A 21 16.40 24.08 10.56
C SER A 21 14.93 23.90 10.17
N ALA A 22 14.00 24.45 10.96
CA ALA A 22 12.58 24.44 10.59
C ALA A 22 12.33 25.11 9.22
N LYS A 23 13.11 26.13 8.87
CA LYS A 23 13.08 26.74 7.55
C LYS A 23 13.40 25.73 6.47
N PHE A 24 14.45 24.92 6.63
CA PHE A 24 14.78 23.85 5.70
C PHE A 24 13.61 22.86 5.59
N VAL A 25 13.14 22.31 6.70
CA VAL A 25 12.09 21.27 6.72
C VAL A 25 10.79 21.72 6.04
N PHE A 26 10.37 22.97 6.23
CA PHE A 26 9.08 23.46 5.69
C PHE A 26 9.17 24.23 4.37
N THR A 27 10.36 24.67 3.94
CA THR A 27 10.49 25.54 2.75
C THR A 27 11.48 25.04 1.71
N TYR A 28 12.41 24.17 2.07
CA TYR A 28 13.37 23.64 1.13
C TYR A 28 12.72 22.53 0.29
N PHE A 29 12.75 22.69 -1.03
CA PHE A 29 12.26 21.70 -1.97
C PHE A 29 13.44 21.16 -2.77
N ASN A 30 13.84 19.92 -2.49
CA ASN A 30 14.95 19.28 -3.18
C ASN A 30 14.55 18.93 -4.61
N THR A 31 15.24 19.51 -5.60
CA THR A 31 15.03 19.23 -7.03
C THR A 31 16.10 18.34 -7.63
N ASP A 32 17.21 18.15 -6.91
CA ASP A 32 18.31 17.31 -7.36
C ASP A 32 18.01 15.85 -6.96
N ASN A 33 17.59 15.05 -7.93
CA ASN A 33 17.16 13.67 -7.73
C ASN A 33 18.12 12.65 -8.34
N GLY A 34 19.15 13.06 -9.10
CA GLY A 34 19.99 12.12 -9.85
C GLY A 34 19.28 11.38 -10.99
N ASP A 35 17.95 11.51 -11.09
CA ASP A 35 17.06 10.78 -12.01
C ASP A 35 16.76 11.57 -13.30
N GLY A 36 17.45 12.68 -13.55
CA GLY A 36 17.29 13.48 -14.77
C GLY A 36 15.94 14.22 -14.88
N ILE A 37 15.12 14.22 -13.83
CA ILE A 37 13.85 14.94 -13.79
C ILE A 37 14.09 16.38 -13.33
N ASN A 38 13.90 17.34 -14.23
CA ASN A 38 14.13 18.77 -13.94
C ASN A 38 12.85 19.57 -13.63
N ASN A 39 11.65 19.02 -13.89
CA ASN A 39 10.40 19.74 -13.68
C ASN A 39 9.94 19.66 -12.21
N LYS A 40 9.95 20.80 -11.50
CA LYS A 40 9.55 20.89 -10.09
C LYS A 40 8.14 20.38 -9.80
N LEU A 41 7.17 20.68 -10.67
CA LEU A 41 5.79 20.21 -10.52
C LEU A 41 5.75 18.68 -10.61
N TYR A 42 6.52 18.11 -11.55
CA TYR A 42 6.57 16.68 -11.73
C TYR A 42 7.21 15.97 -10.53
N ILE A 43 8.33 16.50 -10.00
CA ILE A 43 8.95 16.00 -8.76
C ILE A 43 7.97 16.07 -7.59
N PHE A 44 7.24 17.18 -7.45
CA PHE A 44 6.26 17.34 -6.37
C PHE A 44 5.16 16.29 -6.46
N ILE A 45 4.60 16.08 -7.65
CA ILE A 45 3.53 15.11 -7.87
C ILE A 45 4.03 13.67 -7.67
N LEU A 46 5.26 13.34 -8.10
CA LEU A 46 5.89 12.05 -7.81
C LEU A 46 6.08 11.83 -6.30
N GLY A 47 6.43 12.87 -5.55
CA GLY A 47 6.53 12.80 -4.08
C GLY A 47 5.22 12.41 -3.40
N LEU A 48 4.06 12.77 -3.97
CA LEU A 48 2.75 12.37 -3.46
C LEU A 48 2.52 10.84 -3.57
N LEU A 49 3.17 10.17 -4.53
CA LEU A 49 3.03 8.72 -4.71
C LEU A 49 3.56 7.92 -3.52
N MET A 50 4.59 8.41 -2.83
CA MET A 50 5.15 7.74 -1.65
C MET A 50 4.13 7.69 -0.50
N SER A 51 3.38 8.78 -0.30
CA SER A 51 2.28 8.79 0.66
C SER A 51 1.16 7.84 0.26
N GLN A 52 0.95 7.65 -1.05
CA GLN A 52 -0.06 6.71 -1.53
C GLN A 52 0.36 5.26 -1.30
N TYR A 53 1.63 4.89 -1.59
CA TYR A 53 2.15 3.55 -1.33
C TYR A 53 2.04 3.12 0.14
N THR A 54 2.10 4.07 1.08
CA THR A 54 2.06 3.77 2.52
C THR A 54 0.64 3.65 3.08
N LEU A 55 -0.37 4.23 2.42
CA LEU A 55 -1.77 4.20 2.86
C LEU A 55 -2.58 3.14 2.09
N THR A 56 -2.18 1.87 2.20
CA THR A 56 -2.88 0.70 1.65
C THR A 56 -3.32 -0.27 2.75
N GLY A 57 -4.32 -1.11 2.47
CA GLY A 57 -4.73 -2.19 3.39
C GLY A 57 -5.56 -1.72 4.60
N TYR A 58 -6.02 -0.46 4.61
CA TYR A 58 -6.93 0.06 5.65
C TYR A 58 -8.28 -0.70 5.69
N ASP A 59 -8.65 -1.37 4.61
CA ASP A 59 -9.82 -2.23 4.47
C ASP A 59 -9.58 -3.66 4.97
N ALA A 60 -8.39 -4.01 5.48
CA ALA A 60 -8.13 -5.32 6.11
C ALA A 60 -9.19 -5.65 7.17
N SER A 61 -9.65 -4.63 7.91
CA SER A 61 -10.75 -4.75 8.88
C SER A 61 -12.08 -5.17 8.25
N ALA A 62 -12.34 -4.81 6.98
CA ALA A 62 -13.51 -5.23 6.23
C ALA A 62 -13.45 -6.72 5.83
N HIS A 63 -12.25 -7.25 5.58
CA HIS A 63 -12.06 -8.66 5.21
C HIS A 63 -12.18 -9.63 6.39
N MET A 64 -12.19 -9.10 7.63
CA MET A 64 -12.35 -9.86 8.87
C MET A 64 -13.70 -9.53 9.57
N THR A 65 -14.69 -9.05 8.82
CA THR A 65 -15.99 -8.68 9.40
C THR A 65 -16.75 -9.86 9.98
N GLU A 66 -16.56 -11.07 9.43
CA GLU A 66 -17.18 -12.30 9.95
C GLU A 66 -16.80 -12.58 11.41
N GLU A 67 -15.61 -12.15 11.84
CA GLU A 67 -15.08 -12.32 13.20
C GLU A 67 -15.29 -11.05 14.07
N THR A 68 -15.86 -9.98 13.51
CA THR A 68 -16.00 -8.68 14.16
C THR A 68 -17.37 -8.51 14.80
N LYS A 69 -17.40 -8.25 16.12
CA LYS A 69 -18.64 -7.91 16.83
C LYS A 69 -19.22 -6.60 16.29
N ASN A 70 -20.52 -6.56 15.98
CA ASN A 70 -21.20 -5.40 15.39
C ASN A 70 -20.48 -4.87 14.14
N ALA A 71 -20.15 -5.77 13.20
CA ALA A 71 -19.36 -5.47 12.00
C ALA A 71 -19.94 -4.33 11.13
N ASP A 72 -21.27 -4.21 11.09
CA ASP A 72 -22.04 -3.16 10.41
C ASP A 72 -21.67 -1.73 10.85
N LYS A 73 -21.25 -1.55 12.11
CA LYS A 73 -20.81 -0.25 12.66
C LYS A 73 -19.31 -0.20 12.90
N ASN A 74 -18.73 -1.29 13.39
CA ASN A 74 -17.33 -1.34 13.80
C ASN A 74 -16.38 -1.47 12.60
N GLY A 75 -16.79 -2.10 11.50
CA GLY A 75 -15.99 -2.15 10.27
C GLY A 75 -15.70 -0.76 9.72
N PRO A 76 -16.71 0.06 9.37
CA PRO A 76 -16.49 1.41 8.85
C PRO A 76 -15.73 2.32 9.84
N ARG A 77 -16.01 2.22 11.14
CA ARG A 77 -15.28 2.97 12.17
C ARG A 77 -13.81 2.56 12.24
N GLY A 78 -13.52 1.26 12.16
CA GLY A 78 -12.17 0.72 12.13
C GLY A 78 -11.34 1.29 10.99
N ILE A 79 -11.89 1.31 9.77
CA ILE A 79 -11.24 1.89 8.59
C ILE A 79 -10.93 3.38 8.80
N ILE A 80 -11.90 4.16 9.31
CA ILE A 80 -11.69 5.61 9.50
C ILE A 80 -10.67 5.88 10.61
N SER A 81 -10.75 5.13 11.72
CA SER A 81 -9.80 5.28 12.83
C SER A 81 -8.38 4.90 12.43
N SER A 82 -8.20 3.83 11.65
CA SER A 82 -6.86 3.39 11.22
C SER A 82 -6.22 4.42 10.30
N ILE A 83 -6.98 4.99 9.36
CA ILE A 83 -6.51 6.08 8.50
C ILE A 83 -6.15 7.31 9.36
N GLY A 84 -7.03 7.71 10.29
CA GLY A 84 -6.80 8.88 11.14
C GLY A 84 -5.55 8.75 12.01
N ILE A 85 -5.34 7.59 12.64
CA ILE A 85 -4.13 7.31 13.44
C ILE A 85 -2.89 7.31 12.54
N SER A 86 -2.97 6.69 11.37
CA SER A 86 -1.87 6.62 10.39
C SER A 86 -1.44 8.01 9.91
N ILE A 87 -2.39 8.94 9.70
CA ILE A 87 -2.08 10.32 9.34
C ILE A 87 -1.27 11.00 10.45
N ILE A 88 -1.72 10.90 11.71
CA ILE A 88 -1.06 11.61 12.82
C ILE A 88 0.32 11.02 13.11
N VAL A 89 0.40 9.69 13.28
CA VAL A 89 1.65 9.01 13.62
C VAL A 89 2.62 9.03 12.44
N GLY A 90 2.14 8.80 11.22
CA GLY A 90 2.95 8.84 10.00
C GLY A 90 3.49 10.23 9.72
N TRP A 91 2.68 11.27 9.88
CA TRP A 91 3.14 12.66 9.71
C TRP A 91 4.18 13.05 10.76
N GLY A 92 3.96 12.69 12.03
CA GLY A 92 4.94 12.91 13.10
C GLY A 92 6.26 12.18 12.84
N TYR A 93 6.18 10.93 12.37
CA TYR A 93 7.36 10.13 12.01
C TYR A 93 8.15 10.77 10.85
N ILE A 94 7.46 11.13 9.76
CA ILE A 94 8.09 11.77 8.60
C ILE A 94 8.74 13.09 9.01
N LEU A 95 8.06 13.92 9.79
CA LEU A 95 8.67 15.14 10.32
C LEU A 95 9.94 14.85 11.12
N GLY A 96 9.88 13.88 12.03
CA GLY A 96 11.03 13.48 12.85
C GLY A 96 12.23 13.05 12.01
N VAL A 97 12.00 12.28 10.95
CA VAL A 97 13.03 11.88 9.99
C VAL A 97 13.56 13.08 9.21
N THR A 98 12.69 13.98 8.71
CA THR A 98 13.12 15.17 7.96
C THR A 98 13.95 16.13 8.81
N PHE A 99 13.68 16.24 10.11
CA PHE A 99 14.53 16.99 11.03
C PHE A 99 15.92 16.35 11.25
N ALA A 100 16.05 15.04 11.04
CA ALA A 100 17.32 14.32 11.13
C ALA A 100 18.10 14.30 9.80
N VAL A 101 17.54 14.86 8.71
CA VAL A 101 18.24 14.99 7.42
C VAL A 101 19.30 16.08 7.51
N THR A 102 20.57 15.69 7.46
CA THR A 102 21.71 16.63 7.53
C THR A 102 22.30 16.92 6.15
N ASN A 103 22.48 15.91 5.30
CA ASN A 103 23.07 16.03 3.97
C ASN A 103 22.39 15.07 2.97
N ILE A 104 21.52 15.61 2.11
CA ILE A 104 20.76 14.80 1.13
C ILE A 104 21.69 14.06 0.16
N SER A 105 22.72 14.73 -0.36
CA SER A 105 23.63 14.12 -1.34
C SER A 105 24.37 12.91 -0.76
N TYR A 106 24.84 13.00 0.49
CA TYR A 106 25.48 11.87 1.16
C TYR A 106 24.49 10.75 1.50
N LEU A 107 23.27 11.08 1.92
CA LEU A 107 22.25 10.08 2.28
C LEU A 107 21.79 9.24 1.07
N LEU A 108 21.83 9.81 -0.13
CA LEU A 108 21.46 9.14 -1.38
C LEU A 108 22.65 8.52 -2.12
N ASP A 109 23.87 8.70 -1.61
CA ASP A 109 25.08 8.15 -2.23
C ASP A 109 25.14 6.62 -2.05
N GLU A 110 25.18 5.87 -3.16
CA GLU A 110 25.26 4.40 -3.15
C GLU A 110 26.55 3.88 -2.50
N THR A 111 27.58 4.72 -2.33
CA THR A 111 28.85 4.36 -1.69
C THR A 111 28.84 4.49 -0.17
N ASN A 112 27.76 5.01 0.43
CA ASN A 112 27.64 5.16 1.88
C ASN A 112 27.44 3.82 2.61
N ASP A 113 27.51 3.85 3.96
CA ASP A 113 27.41 2.67 4.82
C ASP A 113 26.09 1.88 4.61
N ALA A 114 25.02 2.58 4.21
CA ALA A 114 23.71 2.00 3.90
C ALA A 114 23.42 1.82 2.40
N GLY A 115 24.41 1.93 1.50
CA GLY A 115 24.22 1.71 0.07
C GLY A 115 23.16 2.60 -0.60
N GLY A 116 23.02 3.86 -0.17
CA GLY A 116 22.04 4.81 -0.71
C GLY A 116 20.63 4.72 -0.11
N TYR A 117 20.38 3.81 0.84
CA TYR A 117 19.11 3.75 1.57
C TYR A 117 19.02 4.87 2.62
N ALA A 118 18.52 6.04 2.21
CA ALA A 118 18.50 7.25 3.02
C ALA A 118 17.96 7.08 4.46
N ILE A 119 16.85 6.35 4.66
CA ILE A 119 16.29 6.15 6.01
C ILE A 119 17.22 5.31 6.89
N ALA A 120 17.86 4.29 6.31
CA ALA A 120 18.82 3.45 7.03
C ALA A 120 20.07 4.23 7.41
N GLU A 121 20.59 5.05 6.49
CA GLU A 121 21.73 5.92 6.77
C GLU A 121 21.40 6.97 7.84
N ILE A 122 20.22 7.60 7.79
CA ILE A 122 19.75 8.54 8.83
C ILE A 122 19.75 7.87 10.21
N PHE A 123 19.21 6.66 10.31
CA PHE A 123 19.16 5.95 11.59
C PHE A 123 20.56 5.61 12.09
N TYR A 124 21.43 5.15 11.21
CA TYR A 124 22.81 4.83 11.55
C TYR A 124 23.59 6.07 12.01
N LEU A 125 23.54 7.17 11.24
CA LEU A 125 24.22 8.43 11.54
C LEU A 125 23.70 9.10 12.82
N ALA A 126 22.38 9.12 13.03
CA ALA A 126 21.80 9.73 14.23
C ALA A 126 22.41 9.12 15.51
N PHE A 127 22.55 7.80 15.55
CA PHE A 127 23.17 7.10 16.67
C PHE A 127 24.69 7.23 16.70
N LYS A 128 25.35 7.14 15.54
CA LYS A 128 26.82 7.30 15.41
C LYS A 128 27.28 8.66 15.90
N ASN A 129 26.57 9.73 15.56
CA ASN A 129 26.90 11.10 15.96
C ASN A 129 26.65 11.35 17.45
N ARG A 130 25.63 10.70 18.04
CA ARG A 130 25.30 10.87 19.47
C ARG A 130 26.19 10.04 20.39
N TYR A 131 26.43 8.78 20.03
CA TYR A 131 27.01 7.75 20.92
C TYR A 131 28.33 7.17 20.43
N GLY A 132 28.84 7.63 19.27
CA GLY A 132 30.08 7.12 18.67
C GLY A 132 29.95 5.75 17.99
N ASN A 133 28.75 5.14 17.98
CA ASN A 133 28.47 3.89 17.27
C ASN A 133 27.04 3.88 16.70
N GLY A 134 26.82 3.17 15.60
CA GLY A 134 25.53 3.09 14.91
C GLY A 134 24.65 1.90 15.34
N VAL A 135 25.00 1.18 16.42
CA VAL A 135 24.30 -0.06 16.81
C VAL A 135 22.82 0.19 17.09
N GLY A 136 22.48 1.31 17.75
CA GLY A 136 21.09 1.67 18.00
C GLY A 136 20.28 1.93 16.72
N GLY A 137 20.92 2.48 15.69
CA GLY A 137 20.30 2.65 14.37
C GLY A 137 19.97 1.31 13.71
N ILE A 138 20.90 0.34 13.79
CA ILE A 138 20.70 -1.02 13.29
C ILE A 138 19.57 -1.72 14.05
N ILE A 139 19.47 -1.55 15.37
CA ILE A 139 18.36 -2.10 16.17
C ILE A 139 17.03 -1.47 15.73
N CYS A 140 16.98 -0.17 15.45
CA CYS A 140 15.79 0.50 14.92
C CYS A 140 15.37 -0.08 13.57
N LEU A 141 16.32 -0.38 12.68
CA LEU A 141 16.04 -1.07 11.42
C LEU A 141 15.51 -2.49 11.64
N GLY A 142 16.01 -3.21 12.64
CA GLY A 142 15.46 -4.49 13.06
C GLY A 142 13.99 -4.39 13.50
N VAL A 143 13.63 -3.35 14.24
CA VAL A 143 12.24 -3.07 14.62
C VAL A 143 11.37 -2.79 13.39
N VAL A 144 11.88 -2.04 12.41
CA VAL A 144 11.20 -1.82 11.12
C VAL A 144 11.00 -3.15 10.37
N ALA A 145 12.02 -4.00 10.30
CA ALA A 145 11.92 -5.30 9.64
C ALA A 145 10.85 -6.21 10.27
N VAL A 146 10.79 -6.24 11.61
CA VAL A 146 9.74 -6.97 12.34
C VAL A 146 8.36 -6.38 12.07
N ALA A 147 8.23 -5.05 12.00
CA ALA A 147 6.97 -4.40 11.68
C ALA A 147 6.49 -4.75 10.25
N ILE A 148 7.39 -4.77 9.27
CA ILE A 148 7.09 -5.18 7.89
C ILE A 148 6.68 -6.67 7.85
N PHE A 149 7.34 -7.54 8.61
CA PHE A 149 6.96 -8.94 8.70
C PHE A 149 5.52 -9.13 9.21
N PHE A 150 5.13 -8.41 10.27
CA PHE A 150 3.74 -8.42 10.75
C PHE A 150 2.74 -7.87 9.71
N CYS A 151 3.14 -6.87 8.92
CA CYS A 151 2.33 -6.34 7.82
C CYS A 151 2.08 -7.41 6.74
N GLY A 152 3.14 -8.11 6.34
CA GLY A 152 3.06 -9.22 5.39
C GLY A 152 2.12 -10.33 5.88
N MET A 153 2.25 -10.74 7.15
CA MET A 153 1.35 -11.74 7.73
C MET A 153 -0.12 -11.29 7.72
N SER A 154 -0.40 -10.03 8.09
CA SER A 154 -1.77 -9.49 8.02
C SER A 154 -2.33 -9.48 6.59
N SER A 155 -1.49 -9.14 5.61
CA SER A 155 -1.86 -9.10 4.20
C SER A 155 -2.18 -10.49 3.65
N VAL A 156 -1.37 -11.50 3.99
CA VAL A 156 -1.62 -12.90 3.61
C VAL A 156 -2.92 -13.41 4.22
N THR A 157 -3.18 -13.10 5.49
CA THR A 157 -4.43 -13.46 6.17
C THR A 157 -5.63 -12.85 5.44
N SER A 158 -5.62 -11.55 5.17
CA SER A 158 -6.70 -10.86 4.46
C SER A 158 -6.91 -11.41 3.04
N ASN A 159 -5.83 -11.64 2.29
CA ASN A 159 -5.92 -12.20 0.94
C ASN A 159 -6.50 -13.63 0.94
N SER A 160 -6.11 -14.47 1.90
CA SER A 160 -6.62 -15.83 2.01
C SER A 160 -8.12 -15.88 2.30
N ARG A 161 -8.65 -14.94 3.10
CA ARG A 161 -10.08 -14.79 3.39
C ARG A 161 -10.87 -14.38 2.14
N MET A 162 -10.32 -13.43 1.37
CA MET A 162 -10.91 -13.02 0.10
C MET A 162 -10.92 -14.17 -0.91
N ALA A 163 -9.79 -14.89 -1.06
CA ALA A 163 -9.69 -16.05 -1.94
C ALA A 163 -10.65 -17.18 -1.54
N TYR A 164 -10.83 -17.42 -0.24
CA TYR A 164 -11.83 -18.34 0.28
C TYR A 164 -13.26 -17.92 -0.09
N ALA A 165 -13.63 -16.65 0.13
CA ALA A 165 -14.96 -16.14 -0.20
C ALA A 165 -15.28 -16.28 -1.71
N PHE A 166 -14.34 -15.89 -2.58
CA PHE A 166 -14.49 -16.09 -4.03
C PHE A 166 -14.58 -17.56 -4.42
N SER A 167 -13.83 -18.43 -3.75
CA SER A 167 -13.88 -19.88 -4.01
C SER A 167 -15.18 -20.51 -3.54
N ARG A 168 -15.74 -20.06 -2.41
CA ARG A 168 -17.07 -20.45 -1.94
C ARG A 168 -18.15 -20.11 -2.95
N ASP A 169 -18.04 -18.94 -3.58
CA ASP A 169 -18.97 -18.48 -4.62
C ASP A 169 -18.69 -19.11 -6.00
N GLY A 170 -17.77 -20.08 -6.08
CA GLY A 170 -17.42 -20.77 -7.32
C GLY A 170 -16.65 -19.92 -8.33
N ALA A 171 -16.17 -18.75 -7.93
CA ALA A 171 -15.53 -17.77 -8.81
C ALA A 171 -14.06 -18.09 -9.17
N MET A 172 -13.45 -19.06 -8.49
CA MET A 172 -12.04 -19.45 -8.68
C MET A 172 -11.91 -20.82 -9.36
N PRO A 173 -10.89 -21.03 -10.22
CA PRO A 173 -10.56 -22.35 -10.73
C PRO A 173 -10.18 -23.27 -9.57
N PHE A 174 -10.62 -24.53 -9.60
CA PHE A 174 -10.47 -25.47 -8.48
C PHE A 174 -11.05 -24.95 -7.15
N SER A 175 -12.14 -24.17 -7.21
CA SER A 175 -12.89 -23.67 -6.06
C SER A 175 -13.09 -24.72 -4.96
N SER A 176 -13.31 -25.98 -5.33
CA SER A 176 -13.47 -27.13 -4.44
C SER A 176 -12.30 -27.38 -3.47
N VAL A 177 -11.09 -26.94 -3.82
CA VAL A 177 -9.87 -27.08 -3.01
C VAL A 177 -9.68 -25.88 -2.08
N TRP A 178 -9.89 -24.68 -2.60
CA TRP A 178 -9.59 -23.42 -1.91
C TRP A 178 -10.64 -23.03 -0.86
N HIS A 179 -11.90 -23.45 -1.05
CA HIS A 179 -12.97 -23.18 -0.08
C HIS A 179 -12.95 -24.14 1.14
N LYS A 180 -12.00 -25.07 1.25
CA LYS A 180 -11.91 -25.97 2.40
C LYS A 180 -11.30 -25.24 3.60
N VAL A 181 -12.01 -25.27 4.73
CA VAL A 181 -11.55 -24.74 6.02
C VAL A 181 -11.16 -25.87 6.98
N ASN A 182 -10.22 -25.57 7.88
CA ASN A 182 -9.84 -26.50 8.95
C ASN A 182 -10.79 -26.40 10.16
N LYS A 183 -10.50 -27.13 11.25
CA LYS A 183 -11.27 -27.10 12.50
C LYS A 183 -11.32 -25.74 13.21
N GLN A 184 -10.42 -24.82 12.85
CA GLN A 184 -10.33 -23.46 13.39
C GLN A 184 -10.92 -22.44 12.42
N GLU A 185 -11.69 -22.89 11.41
CA GLU A 185 -12.31 -22.05 10.39
C GLU A 185 -11.30 -21.26 9.54
N VAL A 186 -10.06 -21.76 9.41
CA VAL A 186 -8.99 -21.14 8.62
C VAL A 186 -8.87 -21.85 7.26
N PRO A 187 -8.90 -21.12 6.13
CA PRO A 187 -8.73 -21.68 4.79
C PRO A 187 -7.25 -21.92 4.46
N ILE A 188 -6.63 -22.94 5.06
CA ILE A 188 -5.18 -23.22 4.95
C ILE A 188 -4.72 -23.33 3.49
N ASN A 189 -5.51 -23.95 2.61
CA ASN A 189 -5.14 -24.09 1.19
C ASN A 189 -5.04 -22.72 0.50
N ALA A 190 -5.94 -21.78 0.81
CA ALA A 190 -5.89 -20.42 0.29
C ALA A 190 -4.71 -19.62 0.88
N VAL A 191 -4.32 -19.89 2.12
CA VAL A 191 -3.12 -19.29 2.74
C VAL A 191 -1.86 -19.73 1.99
N TRP A 192 -1.68 -21.03 1.76
CA TRP A 192 -0.53 -21.54 1.02
C TRP A 192 -0.49 -21.05 -0.43
N LEU A 193 -1.65 -20.98 -1.09
CA LEU A 193 -1.74 -20.38 -2.42
C LEU A 193 -1.25 -18.92 -2.42
N SER A 194 -1.73 -18.13 -1.46
CA SER A 194 -1.34 -16.72 -1.30
C SER A 194 0.16 -16.57 -1.04
N ALA A 195 0.71 -17.40 -0.15
CA ALA A 195 2.13 -17.39 0.20
C ALA A 195 3.00 -17.82 -0.99
N PHE A 196 2.60 -18.86 -1.72
CA PHE A 196 3.32 -19.35 -2.89
C PHE A 196 3.34 -18.32 -4.03
N ILE A 197 2.21 -17.70 -4.35
CA ILE A 197 2.14 -16.64 -5.38
C ILE A 197 3.01 -15.45 -4.95
N SER A 198 2.90 -15.02 -3.68
CA SER A 198 3.74 -13.94 -3.14
C SER A 198 5.23 -14.26 -3.21
N PHE A 199 5.61 -15.51 -2.94
CA PHE A 199 6.99 -15.98 -3.06
C PHE A 199 7.47 -15.96 -4.51
N CYS A 200 6.66 -16.44 -5.46
CA CYS A 200 6.97 -16.36 -6.89
C CYS A 200 7.13 -14.91 -7.37
N MET A 201 6.28 -14.00 -6.90
CA MET A 201 6.41 -12.57 -7.20
C MET A 201 7.68 -12.00 -6.57
N ALA A 202 8.03 -12.37 -5.35
CA ALA A 202 9.25 -11.93 -4.68
C ALA A 202 10.52 -12.43 -5.40
N LEU A 203 10.52 -13.64 -5.98
CA LEU A 203 11.65 -14.16 -6.76
C LEU A 203 12.04 -13.27 -7.95
N THR A 204 11.11 -12.46 -8.48
CA THR A 204 11.44 -11.51 -9.57
C THR A 204 12.48 -10.48 -9.17
N SER A 205 12.59 -10.16 -7.86
CA SER A 205 13.60 -9.25 -7.33
C SER A 205 15.04 -9.77 -7.48
N LEU A 206 15.25 -11.09 -7.56
CA LEU A 206 16.58 -11.68 -7.77
C LEU A 206 17.09 -11.45 -9.20
N GLY A 207 16.19 -11.31 -10.17
CA GLY A 207 16.54 -11.16 -11.58
C GLY A 207 16.65 -9.71 -12.01
N SER A 208 15.74 -8.85 -11.58
CA SER A 208 15.72 -7.44 -11.97
C SER A 208 14.96 -6.56 -10.97
N ILE A 209 15.61 -5.51 -10.49
CA ILE A 209 14.97 -4.49 -9.65
C ILE A 209 13.82 -3.80 -10.39
N VAL A 210 13.95 -3.62 -11.71
CA VAL A 210 12.94 -3.01 -12.58
C VAL A 210 11.68 -3.86 -12.63
N ALA A 211 11.85 -5.17 -12.78
CA ALA A 211 10.73 -6.11 -12.75
C ALA A 211 10.02 -6.09 -11.40
N PHE A 212 10.77 -6.04 -10.29
CA PHE A 212 10.20 -5.94 -8.95
C PHE A 212 9.41 -4.64 -8.75
N GLN A 213 9.96 -3.48 -9.15
CA GLN A 213 9.28 -2.19 -9.04
C GLN A 213 8.00 -2.14 -9.90
N ALA A 214 8.03 -2.73 -11.10
CA ALA A 214 6.85 -2.87 -11.93
C ALA A 214 5.77 -3.71 -11.23
N MET A 215 6.15 -4.86 -10.64
CA MET A 215 5.23 -5.73 -9.89
C MET A 215 4.59 -5.01 -8.70
N VAL A 216 5.36 -4.26 -7.92
CA VAL A 216 4.86 -3.45 -6.80
C VAL A 216 3.86 -2.41 -7.31
N SER A 217 4.21 -1.69 -8.37
CA SER A 217 3.35 -0.67 -8.97
C SER A 217 2.02 -1.24 -9.49
N ILE A 218 2.05 -2.40 -10.15
CA ILE A 218 0.85 -3.12 -10.62
C ILE A 218 -0.03 -3.54 -9.44
N ALA A 219 0.57 -4.10 -8.38
CA ALA A 219 -0.17 -4.52 -7.19
C ALA A 219 -0.88 -3.32 -6.54
N THR A 220 -0.20 -2.18 -6.42
CA THR A 220 -0.77 -0.95 -5.86
C THR A 220 -1.88 -0.38 -6.75
N ILE A 221 -1.66 -0.22 -8.06
CA ILE A 221 -2.69 0.30 -8.97
C ILE A 221 -3.89 -0.65 -9.02
N GLY A 222 -3.65 -1.95 -9.14
CA GLY A 222 -4.71 -2.96 -9.20
C GLY A 222 -5.61 -2.92 -7.95
N LEU A 223 -5.00 -2.79 -6.77
CA LEU A 223 -5.72 -2.63 -5.51
C LEU A 223 -6.58 -1.35 -5.51
N TYR A 224 -6.02 -0.21 -5.93
CA TYR A 224 -6.79 1.04 -5.95
C TYR A 224 -7.92 1.05 -6.98
N ILE A 225 -7.70 0.46 -8.16
CA ILE A 225 -8.77 0.27 -9.15
C ILE A 225 -9.88 -0.61 -8.57
N ALA A 226 -9.52 -1.71 -7.87
CA ALA A 226 -10.48 -2.57 -7.20
C ALA A 226 -11.30 -1.82 -6.12
N TYR A 227 -10.71 -0.84 -5.42
CA TYR A 227 -11.45 0.03 -4.51
C TYR A 227 -12.34 1.06 -5.22
N ALA A 228 -11.86 1.63 -6.33
CA ALA A 228 -12.59 2.65 -7.07
C ALA A 228 -13.83 2.09 -7.78
N LEU A 229 -13.79 0.84 -8.26
CA LEU A 229 -14.89 0.24 -9.01
C LEU A 229 -16.22 0.18 -8.23
N PRO A 230 -16.29 -0.37 -7.01
CA PRO A 230 -17.51 -0.34 -6.20
C PRO A 230 -17.98 1.08 -5.88
N ILE A 231 -17.05 2.01 -5.63
CA ILE A 231 -17.37 3.42 -5.35
C ILE A 231 -17.99 4.06 -6.60
N PHE A 232 -17.40 3.83 -7.76
CA PHE A 232 -17.88 4.32 -9.05
C PHE A 232 -19.29 3.81 -9.35
N PHE A 233 -19.52 2.50 -9.20
CA PHE A 233 -20.86 1.92 -9.39
C PHE A 233 -21.87 2.43 -8.36
N ARG A 234 -21.45 2.69 -7.12
CA ARG A 234 -22.30 3.31 -6.10
C ARG A 234 -22.75 4.71 -6.48
N VAL A 235 -21.85 5.56 -7.01
CA VAL A 235 -22.19 6.95 -7.37
C VAL A 235 -22.91 7.10 -8.71
N THR A 236 -22.80 6.09 -9.59
CA THR A 236 -23.42 6.08 -10.93
C THR A 236 -24.68 5.22 -10.99
N LEU A 237 -24.53 3.89 -11.06
CA LEU A 237 -25.58 2.92 -11.34
C LEU A 237 -26.49 2.65 -10.12
N ALA A 238 -25.89 2.44 -8.95
CA ALA A 238 -26.62 2.06 -7.74
C ALA A 238 -27.10 3.26 -6.90
N ARG A 239 -27.02 4.49 -7.43
CA ARG A 239 -27.34 5.71 -6.67
C ARG A 239 -28.76 5.70 -6.09
N LYS A 240 -29.71 5.11 -6.80
CA LYS A 240 -31.13 5.05 -6.39
C LYS A 240 -31.52 3.77 -5.67
N SER A 241 -30.76 2.69 -5.86
CA SER A 241 -31.03 1.36 -5.28
C SER A 241 -30.22 1.07 -4.02
N PHE A 242 -29.25 1.92 -3.67
CA PHE A 242 -28.42 1.74 -2.49
C PHE A 242 -29.22 1.89 -1.20
N ILE A 243 -29.25 0.84 -0.38
CA ILE A 243 -29.85 0.83 0.95
C ILE A 243 -28.77 1.25 1.97
N PRO A 244 -28.96 2.37 2.69
CA PRO A 244 -28.02 2.79 3.72
C PRO A 244 -27.88 1.79 4.86
N GLY A 245 -26.64 1.44 5.19
CA GLY A 245 -26.34 0.74 6.44
C GLY A 245 -26.34 1.69 7.66
N PRO A 246 -26.15 1.15 8.87
CA PRO A 246 -26.12 1.92 10.12
C PRO A 246 -25.04 2.99 10.18
N PHE A 247 -23.98 2.84 9.37
CA PHE A 247 -23.01 3.88 9.08
C PHE A 247 -23.24 4.44 7.67
N ASN A 248 -23.57 5.73 7.57
CA ASN A 248 -23.78 6.40 6.28
C ASN A 248 -23.30 7.86 6.32
N LEU A 249 -22.64 8.28 5.24
CA LEU A 249 -22.20 9.67 5.01
C LEU A 249 -23.31 10.57 4.45
N GLY A 250 -24.51 10.01 4.22
CA GLY A 250 -25.66 10.75 3.69
C GLY A 250 -25.35 11.39 2.34
N ARG A 251 -25.65 12.68 2.20
CA ARG A 251 -25.45 13.45 0.96
C ARG A 251 -23.96 13.60 0.57
N TYR A 252 -23.07 13.62 1.56
CA TYR A 252 -21.63 13.71 1.32
C TYR A 252 -21.05 12.45 0.69
N GLY A 253 -21.73 11.30 0.80
CA GLY A 253 -21.27 10.04 0.21
C GLY A 253 -21.07 10.09 -1.31
N ILE A 254 -21.87 10.90 -2.02
CA ILE A 254 -21.74 11.06 -3.48
C ILE A 254 -20.52 11.92 -3.82
N ILE A 255 -20.33 13.04 -3.10
CA ILE A 255 -19.21 13.96 -3.33
C ILE A 255 -17.90 13.25 -3.03
N VAL A 256 -17.80 12.62 -1.85
CA VAL A 256 -16.63 11.85 -1.44
C VAL A 256 -16.36 10.70 -2.42
N GLY A 257 -17.41 10.06 -2.95
CA GLY A 257 -17.26 9.00 -3.95
C GLY A 257 -16.65 9.49 -5.26
N TRP A 258 -17.10 10.63 -5.80
CA TRP A 258 -16.48 11.21 -7.00
C TRP A 258 -15.05 11.67 -6.76
N VAL A 259 -14.77 12.29 -5.63
CA VAL A 259 -13.40 12.68 -5.24
C VAL A 259 -12.50 11.44 -5.18
N ALA A 260 -12.97 10.34 -4.59
CA ALA A 260 -12.21 9.10 -4.50
C ALA A 260 -11.93 8.48 -5.89
N VAL A 261 -12.93 8.43 -6.77
CA VAL A 261 -12.76 7.90 -8.14
C VAL A 261 -11.79 8.75 -8.96
N LEU A 262 -11.93 10.09 -8.90
CA LEU A 262 -11.02 11.00 -9.61
C LEU A 262 -9.60 10.94 -9.05
N TRP A 263 -9.44 10.79 -7.73
CA TRP A 263 -8.14 10.60 -7.11
C TRP A 263 -7.49 9.30 -7.56
N VAL A 264 -8.23 8.19 -7.55
CA VAL A 264 -7.72 6.89 -8.05
C VAL A 264 -7.33 6.97 -9.52
N ALA A 265 -8.16 7.60 -10.37
CA ALA A 265 -7.81 7.81 -11.77
C ALA A 265 -6.52 8.64 -11.94
N THR A 266 -6.36 9.68 -11.10
CA THR A 266 -5.16 10.53 -11.10
C THR A 266 -3.93 9.71 -10.73
N ILE A 267 -3.93 8.99 -9.60
CA ILE A 267 -2.78 8.21 -9.17
C ILE A 267 -2.45 7.06 -10.15
N SER A 268 -3.44 6.43 -10.79
CA SER A 268 -3.20 5.39 -11.80
C SER A 268 -2.41 5.94 -12.99
N VAL A 269 -2.71 7.17 -13.43
CA VAL A 269 -1.92 7.86 -14.45
C VAL A 269 -0.54 8.19 -13.91
N LEU A 270 -0.42 8.71 -12.70
CA LEU A 270 0.87 9.12 -12.14
C LEU A 270 1.83 7.94 -11.93
N PHE A 271 1.34 6.80 -11.43
CA PHE A 271 2.13 5.56 -11.34
C PHE A 271 2.51 4.98 -12.71
N SER A 272 1.88 5.44 -13.79
CA SER A 272 2.20 5.08 -15.16
C SER A 272 3.25 5.98 -15.80
N LEU A 273 3.63 7.09 -15.15
CA LEU A 273 4.59 8.04 -15.70
C LEU A 273 6.06 7.62 -15.40
N PRO A 274 7.04 8.05 -16.22
CA PRO A 274 8.44 7.70 -16.04
C PRO A 274 9.05 8.31 -14.77
N VAL A 275 9.70 7.49 -13.94
CA VAL A 275 10.32 7.94 -12.68
C VAL A 275 11.79 8.34 -12.82
N ALA A 276 12.41 8.09 -13.98
CA ALA A 276 13.79 8.49 -14.28
C ALA A 276 13.99 8.77 -15.78
N TYR A 277 14.98 9.61 -16.08
CA TYR A 277 15.43 9.99 -17.42
C TYR A 277 16.96 9.89 -17.53
N PRO A 278 17.51 9.44 -18.68
CA PRO A 278 16.79 9.07 -19.92
C PRO A 278 16.02 7.75 -19.80
N ILE A 279 14.94 7.62 -20.58
CA ILE A 279 14.13 6.40 -20.64
C ILE A 279 14.89 5.35 -21.46
N THR A 280 15.35 4.29 -20.79
CA THR A 280 16.01 3.12 -21.36
C THR A 280 15.21 1.87 -21.02
N ASN A 281 15.61 0.69 -21.52
CA ASN A 281 14.96 -0.56 -21.14
C ASN A 281 15.04 -0.86 -19.63
N GLU A 282 16.01 -0.27 -18.93
CA GLU A 282 16.26 -0.44 -17.51
C GLU A 282 15.57 0.64 -16.65
N THR A 283 15.20 1.78 -17.21
CA THR A 283 14.51 2.87 -16.48
C THR A 283 13.05 3.04 -16.89
N LEU A 284 12.60 2.34 -17.94
CA LEU A 284 11.22 2.37 -18.39
C LEU A 284 10.28 1.85 -17.31
N ASN A 285 9.24 2.65 -17.03
CA ASN A 285 8.16 2.21 -16.17
C ASN A 285 7.23 1.25 -16.93
N TYR A 286 7.34 -0.06 -16.67
CA TYR A 286 6.53 -1.11 -17.31
C TYR A 286 5.11 -1.25 -16.76
N THR A 287 4.76 -0.46 -15.75
CA THR A 287 3.44 -0.48 -15.10
C THR A 287 2.26 -0.31 -16.08
N PRO A 288 2.26 0.63 -17.05
CA PRO A 288 1.13 0.82 -17.95
C PRO A 288 0.88 -0.41 -18.82
N VAL A 289 1.95 -1.05 -19.29
CA VAL A 289 1.89 -2.27 -20.11
C VAL A 289 1.24 -3.38 -19.31
N ALA A 290 1.69 -3.60 -18.08
CA ALA A 290 1.18 -4.67 -17.26
C ALA A 290 -0.26 -4.43 -16.77
N VAL A 291 -0.62 -3.19 -16.42
CA VAL A 291 -2.01 -2.81 -16.11
C VAL A 291 -2.91 -3.03 -17.34
N GLY A 292 -2.45 -2.65 -18.53
CA GLY A 292 -3.14 -2.89 -19.78
C GLY A 292 -3.36 -4.39 -20.04
N CYS A 293 -2.32 -5.22 -19.88
CA CYS A 293 -2.42 -6.67 -19.98
C CYS A 293 -3.41 -7.25 -18.98
N LEU A 294 -3.36 -6.84 -17.71
CA LEU A 294 -4.29 -7.28 -16.68
C LEU A 294 -5.73 -6.92 -17.05
N PHE A 295 -5.96 -5.67 -17.46
CA PHE A 295 -7.29 -5.21 -17.87
C PHE A 295 -7.83 -6.04 -19.04
N VAL A 296 -7.02 -6.27 -20.08
CA VAL A 296 -7.39 -7.12 -21.22
C VAL A 296 -7.72 -8.54 -20.77
N LEU A 297 -6.91 -9.14 -19.90
CA LEU A 297 -7.16 -10.48 -19.36
C LEU A 297 -8.46 -10.56 -18.57
N THR A 298 -8.72 -9.60 -17.67
CA THR A 298 -9.94 -9.56 -16.85
C THR A 298 -11.19 -9.37 -17.72
N VAL A 299 -11.17 -8.41 -18.66
CA VAL A 299 -12.29 -8.15 -19.57
C VAL A 299 -12.53 -9.33 -20.51
N SER A 300 -11.47 -9.92 -21.05
CA SER A 300 -11.59 -11.12 -21.89
C SER A 300 -12.18 -12.29 -21.12
N SER A 301 -11.68 -12.55 -19.90
CA SER A 301 -12.23 -13.59 -19.01
C SER A 301 -13.72 -13.36 -18.72
N TRP A 302 -14.12 -12.11 -18.48
CA TRP A 302 -15.52 -11.75 -18.28
C TRP A 302 -16.39 -12.00 -19.51
N ILE A 303 -15.95 -11.52 -20.69
CA ILE A 303 -16.71 -11.63 -21.95
C ILE A 303 -16.83 -13.08 -22.41
N PHE A 304 -15.75 -13.86 -22.35
CA PHE A 304 -15.73 -15.21 -22.90
C PHE A 304 -16.23 -16.28 -21.92
N SER A 305 -16.13 -16.05 -20.61
CA SER A 305 -16.45 -17.07 -19.61
C SER A 305 -17.36 -16.55 -18.51
N ALA A 306 -16.88 -15.64 -17.65
CA ALA A 306 -17.49 -15.39 -16.36
C ALA A 306 -18.94 -14.86 -16.44
N ARG A 307 -19.28 -14.05 -17.45
CA ARG A 307 -20.66 -13.53 -17.62
C ARG A 307 -21.73 -14.62 -17.84
N HIS A 308 -21.32 -15.82 -18.25
CA HIS A 308 -22.24 -16.91 -18.56
C HIS A 308 -22.59 -17.80 -17.36
N TRP A 309 -21.73 -17.82 -16.33
CA TRP A 309 -21.91 -18.72 -15.18
C TRP A 309 -21.86 -18.01 -13.82
N PHE A 310 -21.26 -16.83 -13.71
CA PHE A 310 -21.17 -16.11 -12.44
C PHE A 310 -22.51 -15.42 -12.12
N ARG A 311 -23.18 -15.86 -11.05
CA ARG A 311 -24.50 -15.36 -10.63
C ARG A 311 -24.44 -14.33 -9.48
N GLY A 312 -23.24 -13.95 -9.05
CA GLY A 312 -23.03 -13.03 -7.93
C GLY A 312 -22.87 -13.75 -6.58
N PRO A 313 -22.70 -12.99 -5.48
CA PRO A 313 -22.49 -13.54 -4.15
C PRO A 313 -23.69 -14.35 -3.66
N ILE A 314 -23.44 -15.49 -3.02
CA ILE A 314 -24.50 -16.33 -2.44
C ILE A 314 -24.92 -15.73 -1.10
N THR A 315 -26.20 -15.39 -0.95
CA THR A 315 -26.74 -14.83 0.30
C THR A 315 -26.85 -15.94 1.36
N ASN A 316 -26.14 -15.79 2.48
CA ASN A 316 -26.17 -16.74 3.61
C ASN A 316 -27.13 -16.32 4.74
N VAL A 317 -27.98 -15.32 4.49
CA VAL A 317 -28.97 -14.87 5.47
C VAL A 317 -30.32 -15.30 4.93
N ASP A 318 -30.97 -16.23 5.64
CA ASP A 318 -32.37 -16.57 5.40
C ASP A 318 -33.19 -15.29 5.58
N THR A 319 -33.76 -14.79 4.48
CA THR A 319 -34.72 -13.67 4.48
C THR A 319 -36.05 -14.09 5.06
#